data_AF-A0A257M7Z4-F1
#
_entry.id   AF-A0A257M7Z4-F1
#
_cell.length_a   1.000
_cell.length_b   1.000
_cell.length_c   1.000
_cell.angle_alpha   90.00
_cell.angle_beta   90.00
_cell.angle_gamma   90.00
#
_symmetry.space_group_name_H-M   'P 1'
#
loop_
_entity.id
_entity.type
_entity.pdbx_description
1 polymer ?
#
loop_
_entity_poly.entity_id
_entity_poly.type
_entity_poly.pdbx_seq_one_letter_code
_entity_poly.pdbx_strand_id
1 'polypeptide(L)' 'MGRLDYSLTPAGRSSRAMGMELHISPKHAREICRTLRGMRAKLARAYL' A
#
# COMPACT_ATOMS: atom_id res chain seq x y z
N MET A 1 -18.06 2.23 12.26
CA MET A 1 -16.92 2.10 11.33
C MET A 1 -16.85 3.38 10.51
N GLY A 2 -15.82 4.21 10.71
CA GLY A 2 -15.68 5.48 9.97
C GLY A 2 -15.20 5.20 8.53
N ARG A 3 -15.74 5.92 7.55
CA ARG A 3 -15.21 5.87 6.17
C ARG A 3 -13.80 6.48 6.20
N LEU A 4 -12.80 5.68 5.84
CA LEU A 4 -11.42 6.13 5.72
C LEU A 4 -11.14 6.53 4.27
N ASP A 5 -10.63 7.73 4.09
CA ASP A 5 -10.20 8.23 2.78
C ASP A 5 -8.69 8.08 2.61
N TYR A 6 -8.24 7.98 1.36
CA TYR A 6 -6.82 7.97 1.03
C TYR A 6 -6.20 9.34 1.30
N SER A 7 -4.97 9.36 1.81
CA SER A 7 -4.20 10.61 2.00
C SER A 7 -3.66 11.21 0.70
N LEU A 8 -3.83 10.53 -0.44
CA LEU A 8 -3.33 10.94 -1.75
C LEU A 8 -4.45 10.98 -2.79
N THR A 9 -4.52 12.08 -3.53
CA THR A 9 -5.43 12.30 -4.66
C THR A 9 -4.64 12.21 -5.98
N PRO A 10 -4.53 11.03 -6.60
CA PRO A 10 -3.86 10.88 -7.88
C PRO A 10 -4.60 11.63 -9.00
N ALA A 11 -3.85 12.37 -9.82
CA ALA A 11 -4.35 12.94 -11.06
C ALA A 11 -4.18 11.93 -12.21
N GLY A 12 -5.25 11.61 -12.93
CA GLY A 12 -5.22 10.73 -14.09
C GLY A 12 -5.38 9.22 -13.80
N ARG A 13 -4.84 8.37 -14.69
CA ARG A 13 -5.05 6.92 -14.66
C ARG A 13 -4.28 6.28 -13.50
N SER A 14 -5.02 5.90 -12.47
CA SER A 14 -4.49 5.25 -11.27
C SER A 14 -5.38 4.08 -10.84
N SER A 15 -4.82 3.16 -10.06
CA SER A 15 -5.55 2.11 -9.36
C SER A 15 -5.29 2.25 -7.85
N ARG A 16 -6.26 1.88 -7.02
CA ARG A 16 -6.19 2.03 -5.56
C ARG A 16 -6.69 0.76 -4.87
N ALA A 17 -6.08 0.43 -3.73
CA ALA A 17 -6.48 -0.67 -2.87
C ALA A 17 -6.21 -0.31 -1.40
N MET A 18 -7.06 -0.78 -0.49
CA MET A 18 -6.93 -0.57 0.96
C MET A 18 -7.35 -1.86 1.68
N GLY A 19 -6.55 -2.28 2.67
CA GLY A 19 -6.92 -3.33 3.62
C GLY A 19 -7.20 -2.70 4.98
N MET A 20 -8.32 -3.07 5.61
CA MET A 20 -8.72 -2.59 6.93
C MET A 20 -8.65 -3.74 7.94
N GLU A 21 -8.43 -3.40 9.22
CA GLU A 21 -8.47 -4.34 10.35
C GLU A 21 -7.55 -5.57 10.16
N LEU A 22 -6.36 -5.34 9.60
CA LEU A 22 -5.37 -6.38 9.39
C LEU A 22 -4.66 -6.73 10.70
N HIS A 23 -4.69 -8.00 11.08
CA HIS A 23 -4.01 -8.55 12.25
C HIS A 23 -2.51 -8.79 11.98
N ILE A 24 -1.78 -7.73 11.62
CA ILE A 24 -0.34 -7.78 11.29
C ILE A 24 0.46 -6.72 12.06
N SER A 25 1.77 -6.92 12.18
CA SER A 25 2.65 -5.92 12.79
C SER A 25 2.73 -4.65 11.94
N PRO A 26 2.33 -3.47 12.46
CA PRO A 26 2.41 -2.22 11.71
C PRO A 26 3.86 -1.79 11.43
N LYS A 27 4.81 -2.18 12.28
CA LYS A 27 6.25 -1.88 12.09
C LYS A 27 6.82 -2.61 10.88
N HIS A 28 6.54 -3.91 10.77
CA HIS A 28 7.02 -4.71 9.64
C HIS A 28 6.33 -4.29 8.34
N ALA A 29 5.01 -4.03 8.40
CA ALA A 29 4.27 -3.54 7.24
C ALA A 29 4.85 -2.21 6.72
N ARG A 30 5.23 -1.29 7.61
CA ARG A 30 5.86 -0.01 7.22
C ARG A 30 7.18 -0.22 6.48
N GLU A 31 8.06 -1.08 6.98
CA GLU A 31 9.35 -1.32 6.32
C GLU A 31 9.19 -2.01 4.97
N ILE A 32 8.30 -3.00 4.86
CA ILE A 32 7.99 -3.64 3.56
C ILE A 32 7.45 -2.61 2.57
N CYS A 33 6.46 -1.81 2.97
CA CYS A 33 5.89 -0.75 2.12
C CYS A 33 6.92 0.34 1.76
N ARG A 34 7.89 0.61 2.63
CA ARG A 34 9.00 1.54 2.36
C ARG A 34 9.90 0.98 1.25
N THR A 35 10.22 -0.31 1.30
CA THR A 35 11.02 -0.99 0.26
C THR A 35 10.29 -1.06 -1.07
N LEU A 36 8.99 -1.37 -1.07
CA LEU A 36 8.21 -1.51 -2.31
C LEU A 36 7.92 -0.17 -3.03
N ARG A 37 8.06 0.97 -2.33
CA ARG A 37 7.72 2.29 -2.88
C ARG A 37 8.59 2.59 -4.11
N GLY A 38 7.93 2.83 -5.25
CA GLY A 38 8.59 3.14 -6.53
C GLY A 38 8.92 1.92 -7.39
N MET A 39 8.70 0.70 -6.89
CA MET A 39 8.86 -0.51 -7.70
C MET A 39 7.70 -0.71 -8.69
N ARG A 40 8.01 -1.30 -9.85
CA ARG A 40 6.97 -1.84 -10.75
C ARG A 40 6.28 -3.02 -10.07
N ALA A 41 4.96 -3.14 -10.24
CA ALA A 41 4.16 -4.20 -9.61
C ALA A 41 4.71 -5.62 -9.84
N LYS A 42 5.27 -5.90 -11.02
CA LYS A 42 5.91 -7.20 -11.34
C LYS A 42 7.15 -7.47 -10.49
N LEU A 43 7.98 -6.46 -10.25
CA LEU A 43 9.19 -6.58 -9.42
C LEU A 43 8.83 -6.68 -7.94
N ALA A 44 7.87 -5.86 -7.48
CA ALA A 44 7.35 -5.92 -6.12
C ALA A 44 6.82 -7.33 -5.78
N ARG A 45 6.08 -7.95 -6.72
CA ARG A 45 5.58 -9.32 -6.55
C ARG A 45 6.68 -10.39 -6.51
N ALA A 46 7.82 -10.16 -7.17
CA ALA A 46 8.94 -11.08 -7.13
C ALA A 46 9.80 -10.93 -5.86
N TYR A 47 9.73 -9.77 -5.20
CA TYR A 47 10.44 -9.49 -3.94
C TYR A 47 9.72 -10.08 -2.72
N LEU A 48 8.39 -10.06 -2.72
CA LEU A 48 7.52 -10.59 -1.66
C LEU A 48 7.51 -12.12 -1.65
#